data_AF-A0A2R5G7K1-F1
#
_entry.id   AF-A0A2R5G7K1-F1
#
_cell.length_a   1.000
_cell.length_b   1.000
_cell.length_c   1.000
_cell.angle_alpha   90.00
_cell.angle_beta   90.00
_cell.angle_gamma   90.00
#
_symmetry.space_group_name_H-M   'P 1'
#
loop_
_entity.id
_entity.type
_entity.pdbx_description
1 polymer ?
#
loop_
_entity_poly.entity_id
_entity_poly.type
_entity_poly.pdbx_seq_one_letter_code
_entity_poly.pdbx_strand_id
1 'polypeptide(L)'
;MLEYLIRGDVPPERTVYMAIDDIKSLPLERLRDINNIVVAFGNDKSSDAMAQRVLELLPQSQIKKSKASDWNQLLIVYGRQLRQQQRQEDDELSL
;
A
#
# COMPACT_ATOMS: atom_id res chain seq x y z
N MET A 1 11.22 -2.79 -14.67
CA MET A 1 10.05 -3.14 -15.50
C MET A 1 9.02 -3.72 -14.54
N LEU A 2 7.96 -2.97 -14.20
CA LEU A 2 6.90 -3.46 -13.32
C LEU A 2 5.89 -4.16 -14.23
N GLU A 3 5.96 -5.48 -14.25
CA GLU A 3 5.09 -6.32 -15.08
C GLU A 3 3.68 -6.33 -14.48
N TYR A 4 2.71 -5.80 -15.22
CA TYR A 4 1.30 -5.94 -14.87
C TYR A 4 0.85 -7.34 -15.26
N LEU A 5 0.69 -8.21 -14.26
CA LEU A 5 0.00 -9.49 -14.46
C LEU A 5 -1.49 -9.20 -14.71
N ILE A 6 -1.89 -9.05 -15.97
CA ILE A 6 -3.31 -8.92 -16.31
C ILE A 6 -3.95 -10.32 -16.24
N ARG A 7 -4.57 -10.63 -15.10
CA ARG A 7 -5.59 -11.67 -14.97
C ARG A 7 -6.87 -11.01 -14.46
N GLY A 8 -7.80 -10.72 -15.38
CA GLY A 8 -9.11 -10.13 -15.09
C GLY A 8 -9.39 -8.83 -15.84
N ASP A 9 -10.65 -8.39 -15.83
CA ASP A 9 -11.06 -7.08 -16.34
C ASP A 9 -10.31 -5.96 -15.59
N VAL A 10 -9.92 -4.93 -16.32
CA VAL A 10 -9.20 -3.77 -15.73
C VAL A 10 -10.12 -3.12 -14.69
N PRO A 11 -9.67 -2.94 -13.44
CA PRO A 11 -10.49 -2.31 -12.42
C PRO A 11 -10.90 -0.90 -12.88
N PRO A 12 -12.14 -0.48 -12.57
CA PRO A 12 -12.66 0.82 -13.00
C PRO A 12 -11.81 1.98 -12.47
N GLU A 13 -11.18 1.79 -11.32
CA GLU A 13 -10.18 2.70 -10.76
C GLU A 13 -8.78 2.10 -10.91
N ARG A 14 -7.93 2.78 -11.68
CA ARG A 14 -6.56 2.33 -11.92
C ARG A 14 -5.63 2.92 -10.86
N THR A 15 -4.99 2.03 -10.11
CA THR A 15 -4.04 2.42 -9.07
C THR A 15 -2.63 2.05 -9.48
N VAL A 16 -1.71 3.02 -9.36
CA VAL A 16 -0.27 2.78 -9.51
C VAL A 16 0.34 2.63 -8.12
N TYR A 17 1.06 1.54 -7.90
CA TYR A 17 1.84 1.32 -6.69
C TYR A 17 3.31 1.61 -6.99
N MET A 18 3.97 2.35 -6.10
CA MET A 18 5.37 2.74 -6.22
C MET A 18 6.05 2.57 -4.86
N ALA A 19 7.21 1.92 -4.85
CA ALA A 19 8.13 1.91 -3.73
C ALA A 19 9.30 2.85 -4.05
N ILE A 20 9.77 3.58 -3.04
CA ILE A 20 10.81 4.59 -3.21
C ILE A 20 11.78 4.46 -2.04
N ASP A 21 13.06 4.27 -2.33
CA ASP A 21 14.08 4.10 -1.30
C ASP A 21 14.61 5.44 -0.76
N ASP A 22 14.59 6.50 -1.59
CA ASP A 22 15.00 7.86 -1.23
C ASP A 22 13.97 8.88 -1.74
N ILE A 23 13.53 9.78 -0.85
CA ILE A 23 12.64 10.91 -1.16
C ILE A 23 13.15 11.74 -2.35
N LYS A 24 14.46 11.86 -2.56
CA LYS A 24 15.04 12.58 -3.70
C LYS A 24 14.65 11.97 -5.05
N SER A 25 14.25 10.71 -5.06
CA SER A 25 13.81 9.99 -6.26
C SER A 25 12.31 10.17 -6.55
N LEU A 26 11.58 10.92 -5.72
CA LEU A 26 10.17 11.21 -5.97
C LEU A 26 10.00 12.02 -7.27
N PRO A 27 9.20 11.54 -8.23
CA PRO A 27 8.92 12.26 -9.46
C PRO A 27 7.90 13.39 -9.22
N LEU A 28 8.30 14.42 -8.47
CA LEU A 28 7.42 15.49 -8.00
C LEU A 28 6.65 16.18 -9.12
N GLU A 29 7.28 16.42 -10.27
CA GLU A 29 6.64 17.05 -11.43
C GLU A 29 5.39 16.28 -11.89
N ARG A 30 5.44 14.94 -11.85
CA ARG A 30 4.30 14.11 -12.26
C ARG A 30 3.28 13.91 -11.16
N LEU A 31 3.73 13.86 -9.92
CA LEU A 31 2.85 13.62 -8.77
C LEU A 31 2.07 14.87 -8.37
N ARG A 32 2.56 16.08 -8.65
CA ARG A 32 1.86 17.33 -8.32
C ARG A 32 0.47 17.45 -8.93
N ASP A 33 0.26 16.91 -10.12
CA ASP A 33 -1.02 16.98 -10.83
C ASP A 33 -1.98 15.84 -10.45
N ILE A 34 -1.57 14.94 -9.54
CA ILE A 34 -2.38 13.82 -9.06
C ILE A 34 -3.01 14.20 -7.73
N ASN A 35 -4.34 14.23 -7.70
CA ASN A 35 -5.11 14.63 -6.51
C ASN A 35 -5.16 13.54 -5.42
N ASN A 36 -5.14 12.27 -5.82
CA ASN A 36 -5.29 11.13 -4.91
C ASN A 36 -3.96 10.41 -4.74
N ILE A 37 -3.14 10.89 -3.80
CA ILE A 37 -1.87 10.25 -3.44
C ILE A 37 -1.97 9.74 -2.02
N VAL A 38 -1.74 8.44 -1.84
CA VAL A 38 -1.61 7.83 -0.52
C VAL A 38 -0.15 7.44 -0.33
N VAL A 39 0.42 7.86 0.81
CA VAL A 39 1.79 7.53 1.17
C VAL A 39 1.77 6.65 2.40
N ALA A 40 2.39 5.48 2.28
CA ALA A 40 2.47 4.50 3.36
C ALA A 40 3.93 4.40 3.82
N PHE A 41 4.14 4.64 5.11
CA PHE A 41 5.44 4.50 5.77
C PHE A 41 5.37 3.47 6.91
N GLY A 42 6.53 3.03 7.38
CA GLY A 42 6.64 2.25 8.61
C GLY A 42 6.16 3.02 9.84
N ASN A 43 6.11 2.36 10.98
CA ASN A 43 5.62 2.94 12.24
C ASN A 43 6.73 3.38 13.21
N ASP A 44 7.97 3.53 12.71
CA ASP A 44 9.07 4.06 13.53
C ASP A 44 9.22 5.59 13.39
N LYS A 45 10.01 6.19 14.29
CA LYS A 45 10.22 7.65 14.31
C LYS A 45 10.91 8.17 13.04
N SER A 46 11.74 7.34 12.41
CA SER A 46 12.44 7.70 11.16
C SER A 46 11.43 7.83 10.01
N SER A 47 10.51 6.88 9.94
CA SER A 47 9.40 6.81 8.99
C SER A 47 8.46 8.00 9.13
N ASP A 48 8.19 8.45 10.36
CA ASP A 48 7.36 9.63 10.62
C ASP A 48 7.98 10.91 10.05
N ALA A 49 9.30 11.11 10.21
CA ALA A 49 10.00 12.26 9.66
C ALA A 49 9.97 12.25 8.12
N MET A 50 10.16 11.08 7.51
CA MET A 50 10.04 10.92 6.06
C MET A 50 8.62 11.20 5.56
N ALA A 51 7.60 10.75 6.30
CA ALA A 51 6.21 11.00 5.97
C ALA A 51 5.86 12.49 5.98
N GLN A 52 6.31 13.22 7.00
CA GLN A 52 6.16 14.67 7.04
C GLN A 52 6.87 15.35 5.87
N ARG A 53 8.08 14.91 5.53
CA ARG A 53 8.82 15.50 4.41
C ARG A 53 8.12 15.29 3.07
N VAL A 54 7.45 14.15 2.87
CA VAL A 54 6.64 13.94 1.65
C VAL A 54 5.40 14.84 1.65
N LEU A 55 4.73 15.04 2.78
CA LEU A 55 3.61 15.99 2.86
C LEU A 55 4.03 17.42 2.53
N GLU A 56 5.22 17.85 2.95
CA GLU A 56 5.74 19.18 2.60
C GLU A 56 5.94 19.34 1.09
N LEU A 57 6.37 18.28 0.41
CA LEU A 57 6.62 18.29 -1.03
C LEU A 57 5.35 18.08 -1.87
N LEU A 58 4.40 17.31 -1.34
CA LEU A 58 3.13 16.92 -1.97
C LEU A 58 1.99 17.11 -0.95
N PRO A 59 1.56 18.36 -0.70
CA PRO A 59 0.58 18.67 0.34
C PRO A 59 -0.81 18.08 0.07
N GLN A 60 -1.12 17.66 -1.15
CA GLN A 60 -2.34 16.95 -1.51
C GLN A 60 -2.32 15.46 -1.10
N SER A 61 -1.18 14.94 -0.65
CA SER A 61 -1.05 13.53 -0.27
C SER A 61 -1.64 13.22 1.11
N GLN A 62 -2.03 11.98 1.32
CA GLN A 62 -2.56 11.47 2.58
C GLN A 62 -1.60 10.42 3.15
N ILE A 63 -1.18 10.61 4.41
CA ILE A 63 -0.37 9.61 5.10
C ILE A 63 -1.29 8.50 5.62
N LYS A 64 -0.91 7.25 5.33
CA LYS A 64 -1.50 6.06 5.93
C LYS A 64 -0.47 5.34 6.78
N LYS A 65 -0.81 5.08 8.05
CA LYS A 65 0.00 4.27 8.97
C LYS A 65 -0.49 2.84 9.04
N SER A 66 0.42 1.90 9.29
CA SER A 66 0.02 0.51 9.54
C SER A 66 -0.73 0.45 10.89
N LYS A 67 -1.76 -0.40 10.96
CA LYS A 67 -2.41 -0.72 12.24
C LYS A 67 -1.58 -1.72 13.07
N ALA A 68 -0.61 -2.40 12.44
CA ALA A 68 0.36 -3.27 13.09
C ALA A 68 1.69 -2.53 13.25
N SER A 69 2.70 -3.15 13.86
CA SER A 69 4.05 -2.58 13.94
C SER A 69 4.68 -2.31 12.57
N ASP A 70 4.25 -3.03 11.53
CA ASP A 70 4.75 -2.93 10.15
C ASP A 70 3.67 -3.33 9.13
N TRP A 71 3.80 -2.88 7.89
CA TRP A 71 2.88 -3.22 6.79
C TRP A 71 3.00 -4.67 6.34
N ASN A 72 4.21 -5.23 6.29
CA ASN A 72 4.41 -6.64 5.90
C ASN A 72 3.86 -7.56 6.97
N GLN A 73 4.03 -7.21 8.25
CA GLN A 73 3.44 -7.98 9.35
C GLN A 73 1.91 -8.05 9.23
N LEU A 74 1.26 -6.93 8.89
CA LEU A 74 -0.18 -6.89 8.64
C LEU A 74 -0.57 -7.77 7.46
N LEU A 75 0.19 -7.74 6.36
CA LEU A 75 -0.04 -8.60 5.19
C LEU A 75 0.05 -10.10 5.54
N ILE A 76 1.06 -10.48 6.32
CA ILE A 76 1.23 -11.87 6.77
C ILE A 76 0.04 -12.32 7.62
N VAL A 77 -0.41 -11.49 8.56
CA VAL A 77 -1.56 -11.79 9.43
C VAL A 77 -2.83 -11.93 8.59
N TYR A 78 -3.10 -10.99 7.70
CA TYR A 78 -4.27 -11.02 6.83
C TYR A 78 -4.26 -12.27 5.93
N GLY A 79 -3.12 -12.60 5.32
CA GLY A 79 -2.99 -13.80 4.50
C GLY A 79 -3.19 -15.10 5.29
N ARG A 80 -2.85 -15.13 6.59
CA ARG A 80 -3.16 -16.28 7.47
C ARG A 80 -4.65 -16.39 7.75
N GLN A 81 -5.33 -15.27 8.03
CA GLN A 81 -6.78 -15.25 8.27
C GLN A 81 -7.56 -15.71 7.04
N LEU A 82 -7.21 -15.23 5.84
CA LEU A 82 -7.89 -15.62 4.61
C LEU A 82 -7.80 -17.13 4.35
N ARG A 83 -6.64 -17.73 4.60
CA ARG A 83 -6.45 -19.19 4.48
C ARG A 83 -7.23 -20.00 5.53
N GLN A 84 -7.49 -19.42 6.71
CA GLN A 84 -8.31 -20.08 7.72
C GLN A 84 -9.79 -20.05 7.33
N GLN A 85 -10.27 -18.93 6.80
CA GLN A 85 -11.65 -18.81 6.29
C GLN A 85 -11.91 -19.78 5.14
N GLN A 86 -11.00 -19.85 4.16
CA GLN A 86 -11.14 -20.79 3.04
C GLN A 86 -11.22 -22.26 3.49
N ARG A 87 -10.42 -22.67 4.49
CA ARG A 87 -10.53 -24.04 5.03
C ARG A 87 -11.85 -24.29 5.75
N GLN A 88 -12.37 -23.29 6.47
CA GLN A 88 -13.66 -23.42 7.15
C GLN A 88 -14.82 -23.51 6.16
N GLU A 89 -14.80 -22.71 5.08
CA GLU A 89 -15.81 -22.77 4.02
C GLU A 89 -15.75 -24.10 3.24
N ASP A 90 -14.55 -24.60 2.92
CA ASP A 90 -14.38 -25.90 2.27
C ASP A 90 -14.87 -27.06 3.16
N ASP A 91 -14.63 -27.01 4.47
CA ASP A 91 -15.12 -28.00 5.43
C ASP A 91 -16.65 -27.93 5.62
N GLU A 92 -17.26 -26.74 5.60
CA GLU A 92 -18.73 -26.57 5.70
C GLU A 92 -19.48 -26.99 4.43
N LEU A 93 -18.89 -26.79 3.24
CA LEU A 93 -19.46 -27.23 1.95
C LEU A 93 -19.29 -28.74 1.70
N SER A 94 -18.50 -29.42 2.52
CA SER A 94 -18.23 -30.86 2.43
C SER A 94 -19.13 -31.72 3.34
N LEU A 95 -20.04 -31.09 4.09
CA LEU A 95 -21.06 -31.71 4.97
C LEU A 95 -22.46 -31.66 4.32
#